data_AF-A0A3R7VIK5-F1
#
_entry.id   AF-A0A3R7VIK5-F1
#
_cell.length_a   1.000
_cell.length_b   1.000
_cell.length_c   1.000
_cell.angle_alpha   90.00
_cell.angle_beta   90.00
_cell.angle_gamma   90.00
#
_symmetry.space_group_name_H-M   'P 1'
#
loop_
_entity.id
_entity.type
_entity.pdbx_description
1 polymer ?
#
loop_
_entity_poly.entity_id
_entity_poly.type
_entity_poly.pdbx_seq_one_letter_code
_entity_poly.pdbx_strand_id
1 'polypeptide(L)'
;MINTATRQAETIADKLYPHQVEGVAFLLGRRRSILANDMGLGKTRQSIIAMTAAEPLEPYLVVCPASVKLNWQRELALAHGDVDVHIVGKAVTPEPGYIPVG
;
A
#
# COMPACT_ATOMS: atom_id res chain seq x y z
N MET A 1 22.01 -10.41 -16.68
CA MET A 1 20.82 -9.75 -17.26
C MET A 1 20.04 -9.12 -16.13
N ILE A 2 19.96 -7.78 -16.07
CA ILE A 2 19.12 -7.10 -15.08
C ILE A 2 17.66 -7.32 -15.51
N ASN A 3 16.83 -7.86 -14.60
CA ASN A 3 15.41 -8.12 -14.82
C ASN A 3 14.67 -6.80 -15.15
N THR A 4 13.81 -6.78 -16.17
CA THR A 4 12.99 -5.62 -16.54
C THR A 4 12.23 -5.05 -15.34
N ALA A 5 11.73 -5.91 -14.46
CA ALA A 5 11.05 -5.52 -13.23
C ALA A 5 11.94 -4.73 -12.26
N THR A 6 13.25 -5.04 -12.19
CA THR A 6 14.20 -4.31 -11.34
C THR A 6 14.43 -2.90 -11.85
N ARG A 7 14.63 -2.72 -13.17
CA ARG A 7 14.78 -1.38 -13.76
C ARG A 7 13.54 -0.52 -13.59
N GLN A 8 12.36 -1.13 -13.76
CA GLN A 8 11.09 -0.43 -13.53
C GLN A 8 10.96 -0.02 -12.06
N ALA A 9 11.25 -0.93 -11.12
CA ALA A 9 11.23 -0.64 -9.70
C ALA A 9 12.16 0.52 -9.35
N GLU A 10 13.42 0.52 -9.83
CA GLU A 10 14.38 1.62 -9.62
C GLU A 10 13.85 2.97 -10.14
N THR A 11 13.10 2.97 -11.24
CA THR A 11 12.55 4.19 -11.85
C THR A 11 11.40 4.79 -11.03
N ILE A 12 10.57 3.94 -10.42
CA ILE A 12 9.39 4.37 -9.63
C ILE A 12 9.67 4.47 -8.12
N ALA A 13 10.88 4.10 -7.70
CA ALA A 13 11.30 4.00 -6.31
C ALA A 13 11.85 5.32 -5.72
N ASP A 14 11.44 6.49 -6.22
CA ASP A 14 11.87 7.74 -5.63
C ASP A 14 11.55 7.73 -4.11
N LYS A 15 12.60 7.88 -3.29
CA LYS A 15 12.58 7.84 -1.81
C LYS A 15 12.36 6.46 -1.14
N LEU A 16 12.50 5.33 -1.85
CA LEU A 16 12.52 4.00 -1.22
C LEU A 16 13.93 3.57 -0.77
N TYR A 17 14.00 2.77 0.30
CA TYR A 17 15.24 2.09 0.68
C TYR A 17 15.56 0.93 -0.29
N PRO A 18 16.84 0.52 -0.44
CA PRO A 18 17.23 -0.54 -1.39
C PRO A 18 16.42 -1.84 -1.24
N HIS A 19 16.21 -2.32 -0.01
CA HIS A 19 15.42 -3.53 0.26
C HIS A 19 13.94 -3.39 -0.17
N GLN A 20 13.41 -2.17 -0.23
CA GLN A 20 12.05 -1.90 -0.68
C GLN A 20 11.97 -1.93 -2.21
N VAL A 21 13.01 -1.46 -2.91
CA VAL A 21 13.12 -1.59 -4.37
C VAL A 21 13.12 -3.06 -4.79
N GLU A 22 13.87 -3.90 -4.07
CA GLU A 22 13.89 -5.35 -4.30
C GLU A 22 12.50 -5.98 -4.12
N GLY A 23 11.76 -5.57 -3.09
CA GLY A 23 10.39 -6.03 -2.86
C GLY A 23 9.42 -5.58 -3.96
N VAL A 24 9.53 -4.34 -4.43
CA VAL A 24 8.73 -3.84 -5.58
C VAL A 24 9.06 -4.64 -6.84
N ALA A 25 10.34 -4.85 -7.15
CA ALA A 25 10.77 -5.66 -8.31
C ALA A 25 10.26 -7.10 -8.20
N PHE A 26 10.28 -7.68 -7.00
CA PHE A 26 9.75 -9.02 -6.74
C PHE A 26 8.25 -9.11 -7.05
N LEU A 27 7.47 -8.10 -6.65
CA LEU A 27 6.04 -8.01 -6.92
C LEU A 27 5.75 -7.77 -8.41
N LEU A 28 6.41 -6.80 -9.05
CA LEU A 28 6.21 -6.47 -10.47
C LEU A 28 6.49 -7.65 -11.41
N GLY A 29 7.45 -8.50 -11.06
CA GLY A 29 7.79 -9.68 -11.86
C GLY A 29 6.79 -10.83 -11.75
N ARG A 30 5.70 -10.71 -10.98
CA ARG A 30 4.80 -11.83 -10.64
C ARG A 30 3.34 -11.41 -10.66
N ARG A 31 2.48 -12.25 -11.24
CA ARG A 31 1.02 -12.07 -11.17
C ARG A 31 0.44 -12.34 -9.78
N ARG A 32 1.09 -13.24 -9.02
CA ARG A 32 0.66 -13.66 -7.67
C ARG A 32 1.90 -13.92 -6.82
N SER A 33 1.97 -13.32 -5.64
CA SER A 33 3.15 -13.38 -4.78
C SER A 33 2.81 -13.06 -3.33
N ILE A 34 3.67 -13.46 -2.40
CA ILE A 34 3.58 -13.13 -0.98
C ILE A 34 4.82 -12.33 -0.61
N LEU A 35 4.63 -11.08 -0.19
CA LEU A 35 5.70 -10.24 0.35
C LEU A 35 5.75 -10.41 1.87
N ALA A 36 6.62 -11.30 2.35
CA ALA A 36 6.70 -11.72 3.76
C ALA A 36 7.88 -11.10 4.52
N ASN A 37 8.26 -9.87 4.18
CA ASN A 37 9.31 -9.14 4.90
C ASN A 37 8.92 -8.89 6.37
N ASP A 38 9.90 -8.65 7.23
CA ASP A 38 9.67 -8.34 8.64
C ASP A 38 8.77 -7.10 8.84
N MET A 39 8.17 -7.02 10.04
CA MET A 39 7.38 -5.87 10.45
C MET A 39 8.24 -4.59 10.44
N GLY A 40 7.65 -3.47 10.01
CA GLY A 40 8.35 -2.18 9.93
C GLY A 40 9.11 -1.92 8.63
N LEU A 41 9.33 -2.91 7.77
CA LEU A 41 10.08 -2.74 6.50
C LEU A 41 9.28 -2.08 5.36
N GLY A 42 8.12 -1.49 5.64
CA GLY A 42 7.35 -0.73 4.65
C GLY A 42 6.64 -1.56 3.58
N LYS A 43 6.20 -2.79 3.91
CA LYS A 43 5.47 -3.67 2.97
C LYS A 43 4.26 -3.01 2.31
N THR A 44 3.52 -2.18 3.05
CA THR A 44 2.36 -1.46 2.52
C THR A 44 2.74 -0.56 1.35
N ARG A 45 3.79 0.25 1.52
CA ARG A 45 4.29 1.16 0.49
C ARG A 45 4.83 0.41 -0.73
N GLN A 46 5.57 -0.68 -0.51
CA GLN A 46 6.03 -1.56 -1.59
C GLN A 46 4.86 -2.13 -2.40
N SER A 47 3.82 -2.62 -1.72
CA SER A 47 2.62 -3.16 -2.38
C SER A 47 1.88 -2.11 -3.19
N ILE A 48 1.70 -0.89 -2.67
CA ILE A 48 1.02 0.20 -3.38
C ILE A 48 1.75 0.55 -4.67
N ILE A 49 3.05 0.81 -4.58
CA ILE A 49 3.88 1.20 -5.72
C ILE A 49 3.90 0.09 -6.79
N ALA A 50 4.02 -1.17 -6.37
CA ALA A 50 3.99 -2.29 -7.31
C ALA A 50 2.62 -2.47 -7.96
N MET A 51 1.54 -2.35 -7.19
CA MET A 51 0.16 -2.51 -7.67
C MET A 51 -0.19 -1.47 -8.73
N THR A 52 0.08 -0.20 -8.46
CA THR A 52 -0.26 0.91 -9.37
C THR A 52 0.62 0.94 -10.61
N ALA A 53 1.88 0.50 -10.50
CA ALA A 53 2.77 0.39 -11.65
C ALA A 53 2.51 -0.87 -12.50
N ALA A 54 1.99 -1.95 -11.93
CA ALA A 54 1.67 -3.18 -12.66
C ALA A 54 0.40 -3.04 -13.49
N GLU A 55 -0.66 -2.48 -12.90
CA GLU A 55 -1.98 -2.35 -13.53
C GLU A 55 -2.53 -0.98 -13.21
N PRO A 56 -2.32 0.06 -14.04
CA PRO A 56 -2.73 1.44 -13.74
C PRO A 56 -4.26 1.67 -13.84
N LEU A 57 -5.04 0.64 -14.15
CA LEU A 57 -6.49 0.71 -14.30
C LEU A 57 -7.19 0.36 -12.98
N GLU A 58 -8.10 1.24 -12.56
CA GLU A 58 -8.92 1.10 -11.35
C GLU A 58 -10.20 0.26 -11.62
N PRO A 59 -10.82 -0.37 -10.59
CA PRO A 59 -10.54 -0.23 -9.14
C PRO A 59 -9.66 -1.33 -8.52
N TYR A 60 -8.95 -0.99 -7.44
CA TYR A 60 -8.21 -1.94 -6.60
C TYR A 60 -8.99 -2.33 -5.33
N LEU A 61 -8.80 -3.56 -4.85
CA LEU A 61 -9.35 -4.03 -3.57
C LEU A 61 -8.22 -4.40 -2.59
N VAL A 62 -8.17 -3.71 -1.46
CA VAL A 62 -7.26 -4.03 -0.35
C VAL A 62 -8.06 -4.67 0.79
N VAL A 63 -7.70 -5.89 1.16
CA VAL A 63 -8.24 -6.57 2.34
C VAL A 63 -7.21 -6.51 3.47
N CYS A 64 -7.60 -5.93 4.60
CA CYS A 64 -6.72 -5.76 5.76
C CYS A 64 -7.50 -5.77 7.08
N PRO A 65 -6.83 -6.00 8.23
CA PRO A 65 -7.44 -5.82 9.54
C PRO A 65 -8.04 -4.41 9.72
N ALA A 66 -9.13 -4.30 10.47
CA ALA A 66 -9.81 -3.01 10.66
C ALA A 66 -8.89 -1.90 11.21
N SER A 67 -7.94 -2.26 12.08
CA SER A 67 -7.00 -1.34 12.72
C SER A 67 -6.02 -0.66 11.75
N VAL A 68 -5.80 -1.20 10.55
CA VAL A 68 -4.81 -0.67 9.60
C VAL A 68 -5.42 -0.01 8.36
N LYS A 69 -6.76 0.07 8.26
CA LYS A 69 -7.46 0.72 7.13
C LYS A 69 -6.99 2.16 6.90
N LEU A 70 -6.90 2.95 7.97
CA LEU A 70 -6.44 4.34 7.90
C LEU A 70 -4.96 4.45 7.53
N ASN A 71 -4.14 3.45 7.89
CA ASN A 71 -2.73 3.42 7.48
C ASN A 71 -2.61 3.22 5.96
N TRP A 72 -3.41 2.32 5.39
CA TRP A 72 -3.46 2.13 3.94
C TRP A 72 -3.88 3.39 3.19
N GLN A 73 -4.92 4.09 3.67
CA GLN A 73 -5.35 5.36 3.07
C GLN A 73 -4.23 6.42 3.09
N ARG A 74 -3.52 6.57 4.22
CA ARG A 74 -2.40 7.52 4.32
C ARG A 74 -1.25 7.17 3.38
N GLU A 75 -0.86 5.90 3.30
CA GLU A 75 0.22 5.45 2.41
C GLU A 75 -0.15 5.61 0.94
N LEU A 76 -1.41 5.37 0.58
CA LEU A 76 -1.93 5.63 -0.77
C LEU A 76 -1.81 7.12 -1.11
N ALA A 77 -2.22 8.00 -0.19
CA ALA A 77 -2.12 9.44 -0.39
C ALA A 77 -0.65 9.92 -0.51
N LEU A 78 0.25 9.32 0.27
CA LEU A 78 1.69 9.61 0.18
C LEU A 78 2.32 9.16 -1.15
N ALA A 79 1.81 8.08 -1.75
CA ALA A 79 2.34 7.53 -3.00
C ALA A 79 1.76 8.20 -4.25
N HIS A 80 0.46 8.53 -4.24
CA HIS A 80 -0.28 8.94 -5.44
C HIS A 80 -1.07 10.26 -5.28
N GLY A 81 -0.95 10.96 -4.15
CA GLY A 81 -1.66 12.21 -3.92
C GLY A 81 -3.13 11.98 -3.60
N ASP A 82 -4.02 12.80 -4.15
CA ASP A 82 -5.44 12.68 -3.88
C ASP A 82 -6.03 11.51 -4.67
N VAL A 83 -6.35 10.41 -3.97
CA VAL A 83 -6.96 9.20 -4.52
C VAL A 83 -8.31 8.95 -3.88
N ASP A 84 -9.30 8.54 -4.68
CA ASP A 84 -10.61 8.18 -4.14
C ASP A 84 -10.50 6.84 -3.39
N VAL A 85 -10.69 6.88 -2.07
CA VAL A 85 -10.57 5.71 -1.19
C VAL A 85 -11.87 5.49 -0.44
N HIS A 86 -12.59 4.43 -0.82
CA HIS A 86 -13.77 3.98 -0.09
C HIS A 86 -13.42 2.96 1.00
N ILE A 87 -13.60 3.33 2.27
CA ILE A 87 -13.35 2.44 3.41
C ILE A 87 -14.64 1.74 3.84
N VAL A 88 -14.70 0.43 3.61
CA VAL A 88 -15.85 -0.40 4.02
C VAL A 88 -15.76 -0.78 5.50
N GLY A 89 -16.81 -0.54 6.29
CA GLY A 89 -16.91 -0.98 7.70
C GLY A 89 -18.05 -0.31 8.48
N LYS A 90 -18.32 -0.80 9.71
CA LYS A 90 -19.28 -0.15 10.62
C LYS A 90 -18.76 1.24 11.00
N ALA A 91 -19.60 2.27 10.85
CA ALA A 91 -19.42 3.51 11.59
C ALA A 91 -19.37 3.16 13.09
N VAL A 92 -18.38 3.68 13.81
CA VAL A 92 -18.40 3.59 15.28
C VAL A 92 -19.57 4.46 15.73
N THR A 93 -20.71 3.85 16.02
CA THR A 93 -21.75 4.51 16.81
C THR A 93 -21.16 4.73 18.20
N PRO A 94 -21.07 5.97 18.70
CA PRO A 94 -20.68 6.18 20.07
C PRO A 94 -21.67 5.42 20.97
N GLU A 95 -21.15 4.69 21.97
CA GLU A 95 -21.98 4.11 23.01
C GLU A 95 -22.86 5.22 23.63
N PRO A 96 -24.14 4.95 23.95
CA PRO A 96 -24.98 5.90 24.65
C PRO A 96 -24.26 6.40 25.92
N GLY A 97 -23.98 7.71 25.97
CA GLY A 97 -23.24 8.34 27.07
C GLY A 97 -21.80 8.77 26.77
N TYR A 98 -21.29 8.60 25.54
CA TYR A 98 -20.03 9.19 25.13
C TYR A 98 -20.11 10.72 25.08
N ILE A 99 -19.32 11.40 25.91
CA ILE A 99 -19.12 12.85 25.88
C ILE A 99 -17.71 13.11 25.33
N PRO A 100 -17.55 13.75 24.16
CA PRO A 100 -16.23 14.14 23.68
C PRO A 100 -15.65 15.21 24.62
N VAL A 101 -14.49 14.94 25.22
CA VAL A 101 -13.68 15.96 25.88
C VAL A 101 -12.85 16.67 24.80
N GLY A 102 -13.05 17.98 24.70
CA GLY A 102 -12.35 18.87 23.75
C GLY A 102 -10.89 19.13 24.12
#